data_AF-A0A2S6NL74-F1
#
_entry.id   AF-A0A2S6NL74-F1
#
_cell.length_a   1.000
_cell.length_b   1.000
_cell.length_c   1.000
_cell.angle_alpha   90.00
_cell.angle_beta   90.00
_cell.angle_gamma   90.00
#
_symmetry.space_group_name_H-M   'P 1'
#
loop_
_entity.id
_entity.type
_entity.pdbx_description
1 polymer ?
#
loop_
_entity_poly.entity_id
_entity_poly.type
_entity_poly.pdbx_seq_one_letter_code
_entity_poly.pdbx_strand_id
1 'polypeptide(L)'
;MIRDRLAVEQGQRVGQDDAADALAGGFRHPRGDHAAAACADQDDVVQVLEEQHVGDFRRLAFGGDPRSQRMTAFGATVERRGEDSVPGRAQMRRHALPDPAALVGAVQQDIGCHVPFLPVSVRADQHSPAGSANLARSPESVHPGENTGRTVMTVQTVNFYSEGTRLSGNLYLPDGLRPGEKRAGIVLCHGYTGVRNLYLPDTARELTAAGYVVLTFDYKGWGDSDGPRSRLSPYGRVLDSQAALTFLGAQSMVDPARLGLYGTSYGGATVVWTAAVDPRVKVVVSVVGIGHGRRWMRSVRRPDEFVDLLARSEGDRVRRVLTGESEFVDRGEILLPDRQSAELAAAARKGNPGAAGEIPLEFIDDTLGFHPEWVVDKIAPRPVLFITTDDDRLVPPEESESLYARAGQPKKLVVLKGWGHYEVYTGEAFLEVIEPTLAWYRHYLPA
;
A
#
# COMPACT_ATOMS: atom_id res chain seq x y z
N MET A 1 -43.18 -65.66 -16.90
CA MET A 1 -42.46 -66.84 -16.37
C MET A 1 -41.31 -66.35 -15.49
N ILE A 2 -41.18 -66.93 -14.29
CA ILE A 2 -39.92 -67.29 -13.59
C ILE A 2 -38.97 -66.11 -13.27
N ARG A 3 -38.95 -65.54 -12.04
CA ARG A 3 -38.41 -66.03 -10.72
C ARG A 3 -36.90 -65.73 -10.58
N ASP A 4 -36.33 -65.31 -9.43
CA ASP A 4 -36.77 -65.19 -8.01
C ASP A 4 -36.41 -63.78 -7.43
N ARG A 5 -36.93 -63.19 -6.34
CA ARG A 5 -37.53 -63.57 -5.02
C ARG A 5 -36.56 -63.87 -3.85
N LEU A 6 -36.54 -62.96 -2.85
CA LEU A 6 -36.59 -63.10 -1.37
C LEU A 6 -36.28 -61.69 -0.77
N ALA A 7 -37.18 -60.96 -0.09
CA ALA A 7 -37.78 -61.14 1.26
C ALA A 7 -36.73 -61.02 2.39
N VAL A 8 -36.65 -59.95 3.21
CA VAL A 8 -37.59 -59.36 4.21
C VAL A 8 -37.64 -60.13 5.54
N GLU A 9 -37.16 -59.48 6.62
CA GLU A 9 -37.78 -59.28 7.96
C GLU A 9 -36.84 -58.36 8.78
N GLN A 10 -37.24 -57.17 9.24
CA GLN A 10 -38.14 -56.79 10.35
C GLN A 10 -37.53 -56.86 11.77
N GLY A 11 -37.67 -55.75 12.50
CA GLY A 11 -37.25 -55.56 13.89
C GLY A 11 -37.74 -54.23 14.44
N GLN A 12 -39.04 -54.10 14.71
CA GLN A 12 -39.64 -52.93 15.37
C GLN A 12 -39.63 -53.04 16.91
N ARG A 13 -39.40 -51.92 17.60
CA ARG A 13 -40.17 -51.33 18.73
C ARG A 13 -39.42 -50.06 19.18
N VAL A 14 -39.96 -48.83 19.24
CA VAL A 14 -41.24 -48.27 19.76
C VAL A 14 -41.27 -48.13 21.29
N GLY A 15 -41.53 -46.90 21.77
CA GLY A 15 -41.67 -46.52 23.19
C GLY A 15 -40.86 -45.25 23.53
N GLN A 16 -41.20 -44.07 22.98
CA GLN A 16 -42.16 -43.06 23.50
C GLN A 16 -41.77 -42.35 24.81
N ASP A 17 -41.47 -41.06 24.63
CA ASP A 17 -42.16 -39.89 25.20
C ASP A 17 -42.01 -39.42 26.66
N ASP A 18 -41.92 -38.08 26.72
CA ASP A 18 -42.46 -37.12 27.68
C ASP A 18 -41.77 -36.79 29.02
N ALA A 19 -40.92 -35.74 28.91
CA ALA A 19 -41.18 -34.36 29.35
C ALA A 19 -41.25 -33.92 30.84
N ALA A 20 -40.82 -32.66 30.97
CA ALA A 20 -41.29 -31.61 31.88
C ALA A 20 -40.57 -31.34 33.23
N ASP A 21 -40.24 -30.05 33.36
CA ASP A 21 -40.36 -29.17 34.53
C ASP A 21 -39.41 -29.22 35.75
N ALA A 22 -38.37 -28.39 35.65
CA ALA A 22 -38.31 -27.04 36.26
C ALA A 22 -38.01 -26.82 37.76
N LEU A 23 -37.63 -25.55 38.01
CA LEU A 23 -37.58 -24.77 39.26
C LEU A 23 -36.31 -24.80 40.13
N ALA A 24 -35.54 -23.72 39.95
CA ALA A 24 -35.26 -22.68 40.97
C ALA A 24 -34.55 -23.03 42.30
N GLY A 25 -33.49 -22.27 42.61
CA GLY A 25 -32.88 -22.17 43.94
C GLY A 25 -31.52 -21.51 43.88
N GLY A 26 -31.38 -20.28 44.38
CA GLY A 26 -30.14 -19.50 44.27
C GLY A 26 -29.38 -19.30 45.60
N PHE A 27 -28.58 -18.22 45.60
CA PHE A 27 -27.90 -17.55 46.73
C PHE A 27 -26.51 -18.04 47.22
N ARG A 28 -25.60 -17.04 47.26
CA ARG A 28 -24.45 -16.81 48.18
C ARG A 28 -23.09 -17.47 47.93
N HIS A 29 -22.19 -16.65 47.38
CA HIS A 29 -20.86 -16.39 47.96
C HIS A 29 -20.99 -15.49 49.23
N PRO A 30 -19.95 -15.18 50.07
CA PRO A 30 -18.50 -15.17 49.76
C PRO A 30 -17.54 -15.69 50.87
N ARG A 31 -16.23 -15.46 50.67
CA ARG A 31 -15.05 -15.66 51.57
C ARG A 31 -14.51 -17.12 51.61
N GLY A 32 -13.20 -17.35 51.64
CA GLY A 32 -12.06 -16.41 51.55
C GLY A 32 -10.70 -17.11 51.64
N ASP A 33 -9.64 -16.30 51.51
CA ASP A 33 -8.25 -16.49 52.00
C ASP A 33 -7.27 -17.43 51.25
N HIS A 34 -6.19 -16.77 50.76
CA HIS A 34 -4.75 -17.10 50.83
C HIS A 34 -4.29 -18.58 50.68
N ALA A 35 -3.33 -18.95 49.82
CA ALA A 35 -1.99 -18.36 49.71
C ALA A 35 -1.23 -18.89 48.46
N ALA A 36 -0.05 -18.31 48.18
CA ALA A 36 0.84 -18.74 47.08
C ALA A 36 1.80 -19.86 47.49
N ALA A 37 2.28 -20.67 46.53
CA ALA A 37 3.71 -20.73 46.15
C ALA A 37 4.07 -21.86 45.16
N ALA A 38 5.08 -21.54 44.32
CA ALA A 38 6.11 -22.41 43.74
C ALA A 38 5.78 -23.40 42.59
N CYS A 39 6.72 -23.44 41.65
CA CYS A 39 6.75 -24.29 40.46
C CYS A 39 7.17 -25.74 40.78
N ALA A 40 6.77 -26.65 39.89
CA ALA A 40 7.61 -27.76 39.44
C ALA A 40 7.42 -27.91 37.91
N ASP A 41 8.41 -28.52 37.25
CA ASP A 41 8.68 -28.43 35.80
C ASP A 41 8.43 -29.78 35.08
N GLN A 42 8.62 -29.81 33.75
CA GLN A 42 8.75 -31.01 32.87
C GLN A 42 7.45 -31.79 32.53
N ASP A 43 7.15 -32.25 31.30
CA ASP A 43 7.85 -32.25 30.01
C ASP A 43 6.89 -32.70 28.86
N ASP A 44 7.37 -32.54 27.61
CA ASP A 44 7.02 -33.26 26.36
C ASP A 44 5.63 -33.14 25.68
N VAL A 45 5.60 -32.33 24.60
CA VAL A 45 5.04 -32.77 23.30
C VAL A 45 6.02 -32.40 22.16
N VAL A 46 6.34 -33.40 21.34
CA VAL A 46 7.43 -33.39 20.35
C VAL A 46 7.18 -32.46 19.16
N GLN A 47 8.20 -31.66 18.81
CA GLN A 47 8.26 -30.91 17.55
C GLN A 47 8.83 -31.78 16.42
N VAL A 48 8.14 -31.88 15.29
CA VAL A 48 8.65 -32.56 14.09
C VAL A 48 9.48 -31.58 13.25
N LEU A 49 10.78 -31.84 13.16
CA LEU A 49 11.70 -31.18 12.22
C LEU A 49 12.40 -32.25 11.38
N GLU A 50 12.19 -32.24 10.06
CA GLU A 50 12.96 -33.05 9.12
C GLU A 50 14.30 -32.38 8.82
N GLU A 51 15.38 -32.84 9.45
CA GLU A 51 16.74 -32.55 8.98
C GLU A 51 17.14 -33.53 7.86
N GLN A 52 17.18 -33.05 6.62
CA GLN A 52 17.71 -33.84 5.51
C GLN A 52 19.24 -33.95 5.59
N HIS A 53 19.72 -35.17 5.82
CA HIS A 53 21.15 -35.50 5.80
C HIS A 53 21.75 -35.38 4.39
N VAL A 54 22.83 -34.62 4.27
CA VAL A 54 23.68 -34.60 3.07
C VAL A 54 24.61 -35.81 3.08
N GLY A 55 24.32 -36.80 2.23
CA GLY A 55 25.10 -38.05 2.11
C GLY A 55 25.89 -38.16 0.80
N ASP A 56 27.21 -38.37 0.94
CA ASP A 56 28.17 -38.96 -0.01
C ASP A 56 27.90 -38.95 -1.53
N PHE A 57 28.65 -38.10 -2.24
CA PHE A 57 29.03 -38.38 -3.65
C PHE A 57 30.46 -38.95 -3.72
N ARG A 58 30.58 -40.27 -3.93
CA ARG A 58 31.85 -40.93 -4.27
C ARG A 58 31.83 -41.54 -5.67
N ARG A 59 32.73 -41.02 -6.51
CA ARG A 59 33.37 -41.66 -7.69
C ARG A 59 32.45 -42.37 -8.70
N LEU A 60 32.17 -41.67 -9.80
CA LEU A 60 32.09 -42.29 -11.12
C LEU A 60 33.46 -42.18 -11.81
N ALA A 61 33.95 -43.29 -12.37
CA ALA A 61 35.15 -43.33 -13.19
C ALA A 61 34.76 -43.23 -14.67
N PHE A 62 35.48 -42.42 -15.44
CA PHE A 62 35.44 -42.45 -16.90
C PHE A 62 36.86 -42.51 -17.47
N GLY A 63 37.03 -43.33 -18.50
CA GLY A 63 38.31 -43.54 -19.18
C GLY A 63 38.77 -42.30 -19.96
N GLY A 64 40.07 -42.18 -20.16
CA GLY A 64 40.68 -40.99 -20.79
C GLY A 64 41.03 -41.14 -22.26
N ASP A 65 41.40 -40.00 -22.86
CA ASP A 65 42.30 -39.88 -24.01
C ASP A 65 43.11 -38.58 -23.81
N PRO A 66 44.46 -38.55 -23.93
CA PRO A 66 45.25 -37.38 -23.55
C PRO A 66 45.66 -36.52 -24.74
N ARG A 67 45.25 -35.24 -24.76
CA ARG A 67 45.91 -34.21 -25.59
C ARG A 67 46.18 -32.93 -24.80
N SER A 68 47.33 -32.34 -25.10
CA SER A 68 48.01 -31.31 -24.32
C SER A 68 47.48 -29.89 -24.59
N GLN A 69 47.45 -29.04 -23.57
CA GLN A 69 48.41 -27.91 -23.42
C GLN A 69 48.14 -27.02 -22.18
N ARG A 70 49.21 -26.81 -21.39
CA ARG A 70 49.54 -25.70 -20.48
C ARG A 70 48.43 -24.78 -19.94
N MET A 71 48.27 -24.80 -18.60
CA MET A 71 47.90 -23.61 -17.80
C MET A 71 48.94 -23.36 -16.71
N THR A 72 49.22 -22.09 -16.42
CA THR A 72 50.24 -21.63 -15.47
C THR A 72 49.64 -21.51 -14.07
N ALA A 73 50.37 -21.92 -13.03
CA ALA A 73 49.90 -21.89 -11.65
C ALA A 73 49.95 -20.48 -11.03
N PHE A 74 48.94 -20.13 -10.24
CA PHE A 74 48.99 -19.03 -9.26
C PHE A 74 49.14 -19.65 -7.86
N GLY A 75 50.24 -19.34 -7.18
CA GLY A 75 50.51 -19.78 -5.81
C GLY A 75 50.04 -18.75 -4.79
N ALA A 76 49.45 -19.21 -3.68
CA ALA A 76 49.10 -18.36 -2.55
C ALA A 76 50.21 -18.38 -1.49
N THR A 77 50.39 -17.26 -0.78
CA THR A 77 50.95 -17.26 0.58
C THR A 77 50.43 -16.05 1.37
N VAL A 78 50.40 -16.21 2.70
CA VAL A 78 49.80 -15.32 3.69
C VAL A 78 50.89 -14.81 4.65
N GLU A 79 50.55 -13.88 5.55
CA GLU A 79 51.34 -13.36 6.69
C GLU A 79 52.31 -12.19 6.36
N ARG A 80 52.59 -11.21 7.24
CA ARG A 80 52.11 -10.91 8.62
C ARG A 80 52.26 -9.40 8.93
N ARG A 81 51.65 -8.92 10.03
CA ARG A 81 51.86 -7.56 10.57
C ARG A 81 53.25 -7.42 11.24
N GLY A 82 53.78 -6.19 11.24
CA GLY A 82 54.82 -5.70 12.15
C GLY A 82 54.71 -4.18 12.30
N GLU A 83 54.69 -3.69 13.54
CA GLU A 83 54.84 -2.27 13.88
C GLU A 83 56.32 -1.97 14.12
N ASP A 84 56.82 -0.77 13.81
CA ASP A 84 57.78 -0.11 14.71
C ASP A 84 57.98 1.41 14.45
N SER A 85 58.69 2.06 15.38
CA SER A 85 58.60 3.49 15.71
C SER A 85 59.59 4.46 15.01
N VAL A 86 59.31 5.76 15.17
CA VAL A 86 59.98 6.91 14.51
C VAL A 86 61.12 7.55 15.34
N PRO A 87 62.23 8.02 14.72
CA PRO A 87 63.06 9.13 15.21
C PRO A 87 62.90 10.40 14.35
N GLY A 88 63.15 11.62 14.88
CA GLY A 88 62.78 12.87 14.19
C GLY A 88 63.64 14.13 14.41
N ARG A 89 63.13 15.25 13.84
CA ARG A 89 63.68 16.65 13.76
C ARG A 89 64.87 16.84 12.80
N ALA A 90 65.01 17.93 12.00
CA ALA A 90 64.19 19.13 11.67
C ALA A 90 64.57 19.63 10.23
N GLN A 91 64.24 20.81 9.65
CA GLN A 91 63.63 22.08 10.08
C GLN A 91 63.11 22.90 8.85
N MET A 92 62.12 23.81 9.04
CA MET A 92 61.74 25.01 8.23
C MET A 92 62.00 25.09 6.70
N ARG A 93 61.01 25.45 5.84
CA ARG A 93 60.41 26.80 5.71
C ARG A 93 59.03 26.79 5.00
N ARG A 94 58.37 27.96 4.98
CA ARG A 94 56.96 28.21 4.53
C ARG A 94 56.82 28.40 3.02
N HIS A 95 55.68 27.99 2.45
CA HIS A 95 54.72 28.87 1.75
C HIS A 95 53.35 28.18 1.61
N ALA A 96 52.28 28.95 1.43
CA ALA A 96 50.89 28.49 1.34
C ALA A 96 50.18 29.16 0.14
N LEU A 97 49.05 28.59 -0.31
CA LEU A 97 47.96 29.07 -1.22
C LEU A 97 47.48 27.87 -2.10
N PRO A 98 46.27 27.88 -2.69
CA PRO A 98 44.97 28.38 -2.19
C PRO A 98 43.79 27.37 -2.41
N ASP A 99 42.57 27.80 -2.09
CA ASP A 99 41.29 27.08 -2.17
C ASP A 99 40.65 27.12 -3.60
N PRO A 100 40.12 26.02 -4.17
CA PRO A 100 39.59 26.00 -5.54
C PRO A 100 38.09 26.32 -5.62
N ALA A 101 37.75 27.61 -5.70
CA ALA A 101 36.45 28.08 -6.15
C ALA A 101 36.56 28.89 -7.46
N ALA A 102 35.77 28.47 -8.47
CA ALA A 102 35.44 29.17 -9.72
C ALA A 102 36.58 29.52 -10.71
N LEU A 103 36.57 28.80 -11.84
CA LEU A 103 37.14 29.26 -13.11
C LEU A 103 35.98 29.81 -13.97
N VAL A 104 36.03 31.09 -14.33
CA VAL A 104 35.03 31.75 -15.22
C VAL A 104 35.74 32.66 -16.21
N GLY A 105 35.31 32.58 -17.47
CA GLY A 105 35.57 33.57 -18.52
C GLY A 105 34.65 33.26 -19.72
N ALA A 106 33.98 34.22 -20.37
CA ALA A 106 34.04 35.67 -20.24
C ALA A 106 32.66 36.33 -20.39
N VAL A 107 32.61 37.63 -20.12
CA VAL A 107 31.41 38.48 -20.04
C VAL A 107 31.41 39.49 -21.19
N GLN A 108 30.23 39.84 -21.71
CA GLN A 108 29.97 41.24 -22.05
C GLN A 108 28.50 41.63 -21.79
N GLN A 109 28.31 42.88 -21.41
CA GLN A 109 27.10 43.41 -20.75
C GLN A 109 26.31 44.29 -21.72
N ASP A 110 25.00 44.49 -21.46
CA ASP A 110 24.52 45.87 -21.32
C ASP A 110 23.22 46.03 -20.51
N ILE A 111 23.05 47.25 -19.99
CA ILE A 111 22.04 47.79 -19.05
C ILE A 111 20.67 47.98 -19.76
N GLY A 112 19.46 47.97 -19.15
CA GLY A 112 18.99 47.80 -17.76
C GLY A 112 17.49 48.22 -17.59
N CYS A 113 17.02 48.39 -16.34
CA CYS A 113 15.79 49.11 -15.90
C CYS A 113 14.35 48.54 -16.09
N HIS A 114 13.67 48.37 -14.94
CA HIS A 114 12.24 48.57 -14.60
C HIS A 114 11.04 47.87 -15.32
N VAL A 115 10.23 47.19 -14.46
CA VAL A 115 8.80 46.76 -14.49
C VAL A 115 7.76 47.80 -15.01
N PRO A 116 6.42 47.49 -15.20
CA PRO A 116 5.66 46.20 -15.16
C PRO A 116 4.54 46.02 -16.29
N PHE A 117 3.63 45.03 -16.12
CA PHE A 117 2.22 44.90 -16.60
C PHE A 117 1.77 44.04 -17.83
N LEU A 118 1.02 42.97 -17.50
CA LEU A 118 -0.24 42.41 -18.09
C LEU A 118 -0.33 41.88 -19.55
N PRO A 119 -1.35 41.05 -19.89
CA PRO A 119 -1.25 40.03 -20.94
C PRO A 119 -1.89 40.40 -22.28
N VAL A 120 -1.52 39.65 -23.32
CA VAL A 120 -2.13 39.72 -24.67
C VAL A 120 -3.02 38.50 -24.91
N SER A 121 -4.29 38.76 -25.20
CA SER A 121 -5.26 37.76 -25.65
C SER A 121 -5.02 37.39 -27.11
N VAL A 122 -5.05 36.09 -27.44
CA VAL A 122 -5.06 35.62 -28.83
C VAL A 122 -6.47 35.18 -29.21
N ARG A 123 -7.07 35.86 -30.19
CA ARG A 123 -8.24 35.37 -30.93
C ARG A 123 -7.77 34.41 -32.01
N ALA A 124 -8.50 33.33 -32.21
CA ALA A 124 -8.42 32.50 -33.42
C ALA A 124 -9.78 32.53 -34.11
N ASP A 125 -9.79 32.93 -35.38
CA ASP A 125 -10.99 32.90 -36.23
C ASP A 125 -11.32 31.46 -36.64
N GLN A 126 -12.62 31.15 -36.78
CA GLN A 126 -13.09 29.94 -37.45
C GLN A 126 -14.18 30.29 -38.46
N HIS A 127 -14.07 29.72 -39.67
CA HIS A 127 -15.12 29.74 -40.67
C HIS A 127 -16.04 28.52 -40.50
N SER A 128 -17.35 28.75 -40.57
CA SER A 128 -18.36 27.70 -40.76
C SER A 128 -18.47 27.30 -42.24
N PRO A 129 -19.11 26.16 -42.54
CA PRO A 129 -20.46 26.28 -43.10
C PRO A 129 -21.50 25.38 -42.40
N ALA A 130 -22.76 25.53 -42.82
CA ALA A 130 -23.94 25.19 -42.02
C ALA A 130 -24.65 23.87 -42.42
N GLY A 131 -25.53 23.40 -41.54
CA GLY A 131 -26.86 22.93 -41.98
C GLY A 131 -27.33 21.54 -41.54
N SER A 132 -28.08 21.46 -40.44
CA SER A 132 -29.47 20.96 -40.41
C SER A 132 -30.00 20.88 -38.98
N ALA A 133 -31.32 20.98 -38.81
CA ALA A 133 -31.98 21.14 -37.51
C ALA A 133 -32.74 19.89 -37.07
N ASN A 134 -32.98 19.75 -35.76
CA ASN A 134 -34.26 19.26 -35.26
C ASN A 134 -34.54 19.67 -33.80
N LEU A 135 -35.82 19.82 -33.48
CA LEU A 135 -36.33 20.29 -32.20
C LEU A 135 -36.46 19.14 -31.17
N ALA A 136 -36.31 19.43 -29.87
CA ALA A 136 -37.40 19.26 -28.89
C ALA A 136 -37.02 19.60 -27.42
N ARG A 137 -37.82 20.49 -26.83
CA ARG A 137 -38.28 20.56 -25.42
C ARG A 137 -37.26 20.53 -24.26
N SER A 138 -37.09 21.69 -23.65
CA SER A 138 -36.79 21.86 -22.22
C SER A 138 -37.95 21.40 -21.31
N PRO A 139 -37.67 21.02 -20.06
CA PRO A 139 -38.59 21.19 -18.92
C PRO A 139 -38.18 22.39 -18.05
N GLU A 140 -39.08 22.80 -17.17
CA GLU A 140 -39.09 24.14 -16.54
C GLU A 140 -38.29 24.27 -15.23
N SER A 141 -38.10 25.52 -14.84
CA SER A 141 -37.49 25.98 -13.59
C SER A 141 -38.31 25.63 -12.35
N VAL A 142 -37.63 25.24 -11.27
CA VAL A 142 -38.15 25.30 -9.89
C VAL A 142 -37.40 26.40 -9.12
N HIS A 143 -38.14 27.20 -8.35
CA HIS A 143 -37.64 28.38 -7.64
C HIS A 143 -36.96 28.04 -6.28
N PRO A 144 -36.20 28.97 -5.68
CA PRO A 144 -35.14 28.63 -4.72
C PRO A 144 -35.63 28.53 -3.27
N GLY A 145 -35.03 27.61 -2.52
CA GLY A 145 -35.25 27.48 -1.08
C GLY A 145 -34.51 26.31 -0.46
N GLU A 146 -33.23 26.54 -0.10
CA GLU A 146 -32.56 26.08 1.13
C GLU A 146 -31.04 26.19 0.97
N ASN A 147 -30.45 27.20 1.63
CA ASN A 147 -29.01 27.38 1.68
C ASN A 147 -28.40 26.43 2.72
N THR A 148 -28.40 25.13 2.42
CA THR A 148 -27.52 24.19 3.11
C THR A 148 -26.09 24.61 2.82
N GLY A 149 -25.38 25.08 3.84
CA GLY A 149 -24.02 25.61 3.71
C GLY A 149 -23.02 24.52 3.34
N ARG A 150 -22.99 24.13 2.06
CA ARG A 150 -21.95 23.26 1.50
C ARG A 150 -20.64 24.06 1.46
N THR A 151 -19.80 23.81 2.46
CA THR A 151 -18.38 24.18 2.53
C THR A 151 -17.73 23.99 1.15
N VAL A 152 -17.27 25.07 0.53
CA VAL A 152 -16.78 25.05 -0.86
C VAL A 152 -15.29 24.74 -0.85
N MET A 153 -14.99 23.48 -0.54
CA MET A 153 -13.62 22.97 -0.42
C MET A 153 -12.81 23.30 -1.68
N THR A 154 -11.69 24.01 -1.50
CA THR A 154 -10.80 24.34 -2.62
C THR A 154 -9.91 23.15 -2.95
N VAL A 155 -9.99 22.67 -4.20
CA VAL A 155 -9.15 21.57 -4.71
C VAL A 155 -8.27 22.11 -5.83
N GLN A 156 -6.96 21.94 -5.71
CA GLN A 156 -5.97 22.41 -6.68
C GLN A 156 -5.25 21.22 -7.32
N THR A 157 -5.25 21.15 -8.65
CA THR A 157 -4.38 20.20 -9.36
C THR A 157 -2.93 20.65 -9.20
N VAL A 158 -2.06 19.77 -8.71
CA VAL A 158 -0.65 20.03 -8.43
C VAL A 158 0.24 19.01 -9.12
N ASN A 159 1.50 19.39 -9.37
CA ASN A 159 2.52 18.51 -9.89
C ASN A 159 3.75 18.55 -8.98
N PHE A 160 4.36 17.38 -8.76
CA PHE A 160 5.62 17.22 -8.05
C PHE A 160 6.45 16.12 -8.72
N TYR A 161 7.64 15.81 -8.20
CA TYR A 161 8.55 14.86 -8.83
C TYR A 161 9.01 13.79 -7.85
N SER A 162 9.07 12.55 -8.32
CA SER A 162 9.63 11.38 -7.65
C SER A 162 10.64 10.73 -8.59
N GLU A 163 11.92 10.65 -8.18
CA GLU A 163 13.00 10.11 -9.01
C GLU A 163 13.06 10.73 -10.43
N GLY A 164 12.85 12.05 -10.53
CA GLY A 164 12.79 12.78 -11.80
C GLY A 164 11.51 12.58 -12.63
N THR A 165 10.63 11.66 -12.24
CA THR A 165 9.32 11.44 -12.89
C THR A 165 8.27 12.38 -12.30
N ARG A 166 7.52 13.10 -13.14
CA ARG A 166 6.43 13.98 -12.70
C ARG A 166 5.24 13.15 -12.22
N LEU A 167 4.76 13.47 -11.02
CA LEU A 167 3.52 12.95 -10.45
C LEU A 167 2.45 14.04 -10.41
N SER A 168 1.21 13.66 -10.73
CA SER A 168 0.02 14.51 -10.69
C SER A 168 -0.80 14.23 -9.44
N GLY A 169 -1.32 15.28 -8.81
CA GLY A 169 -2.13 15.17 -7.60
C GLY A 169 -3.20 16.25 -7.47
N ASN A 170 -4.05 16.07 -6.46
CA ASN A 170 -5.03 17.05 -6.04
C ASN A 170 -4.72 17.45 -4.59
N LEU A 171 -4.44 18.73 -4.36
CA LEU A 171 -4.27 19.33 -3.04
C LEU A 171 -5.61 19.92 -2.58
N TYR A 172 -6.18 19.36 -1.52
CA TYR A 172 -7.42 19.79 -0.90
C TYR A 172 -7.08 20.73 0.25
N LEU A 173 -7.65 21.93 0.23
CA LEU A 173 -7.41 22.98 1.21
C LEU A 173 -8.68 23.18 2.07
N PRO A 174 -8.54 23.22 3.41
CA PRO A 174 -9.65 23.52 4.30
C PRO A 174 -10.06 24.99 4.19
N ASP A 175 -11.37 25.23 4.23
CA ASP A 175 -11.94 26.57 4.22
C ASP A 175 -11.47 27.38 5.45
N GLY A 176 -11.34 28.70 5.29
CA GLY A 176 -11.00 29.60 6.40
C GLY A 176 -9.54 29.59 6.85
N LEU A 177 -8.61 29.02 6.09
CA LEU A 177 -7.16 29.17 6.33
C LEU A 177 -6.77 30.64 6.45
N ARG A 178 -6.24 31.03 7.61
CA ARG A 178 -5.76 32.40 7.84
C ARG A 178 -4.37 32.62 7.19
N PRO A 179 -4.00 33.84 6.78
CA PRO A 179 -2.67 34.13 6.25
C PRO A 179 -1.55 33.72 7.23
N GLY A 180 -0.57 32.95 6.75
CA GLY A 180 0.55 32.43 7.55
C GLY A 180 0.21 31.25 8.47
N GLU A 181 -1.05 30.80 8.48
CA GLU A 181 -1.49 29.68 9.30
C GLU A 181 -1.06 28.33 8.72
N LYS A 182 -0.69 27.39 9.59
CA LYS A 182 -0.23 26.05 9.21
C LYS A 182 -1.10 24.95 9.78
N ARG A 183 -1.44 23.98 8.94
CA ARG A 183 -2.15 22.75 9.30
C ARG A 183 -1.25 21.52 9.26
N ALA A 184 -1.70 20.46 9.92
CA ALA A 184 -1.24 19.11 9.63
C ALA A 184 -1.61 18.70 8.20
N GLY A 185 -0.69 18.00 7.55
CA GLY A 185 -0.85 17.47 6.20
C GLY A 185 -1.10 15.96 6.20
N ILE A 186 -2.00 15.45 5.35
CA ILE A 186 -2.21 14.01 5.17
C ILE A 186 -2.07 13.63 3.69
N VAL A 187 -1.25 12.63 3.38
CA VAL A 187 -1.15 12.04 2.03
C VAL A 187 -2.00 10.77 1.96
N LEU A 188 -2.81 10.64 0.91
CA LEU A 188 -3.68 9.50 0.65
C LEU A 188 -3.12 8.61 -0.47
N CYS A 189 -2.94 7.34 -0.17
CA CYS A 189 -2.34 6.33 -1.03
C CYS A 189 -3.39 5.35 -1.57
N HIS A 190 -3.55 5.28 -2.90
CA HIS A 190 -4.54 4.40 -3.53
C HIS A 190 -4.10 2.94 -3.64
N GLY A 191 -5.06 2.05 -3.90
CA GLY A 191 -4.86 0.60 -4.03
C GLY A 191 -4.19 0.14 -5.34
N TYR A 192 -4.16 -1.19 -5.51
CA TYR A 192 -3.39 -1.97 -6.50
C TYR A 192 -3.33 -1.33 -7.89
N THR A 193 -4.51 -1.09 -8.47
CA THR A 193 -4.76 -0.55 -9.81
C THR A 193 -5.71 0.66 -9.72
N GLY A 194 -5.58 1.43 -8.63
CA GLY A 194 -6.35 2.64 -8.38
C GLY A 194 -5.81 3.85 -9.16
N VAL A 195 -6.50 4.98 -8.98
CA VAL A 195 -6.08 6.33 -9.37
C VAL A 195 -6.62 7.30 -8.31
N ARG A 196 -6.08 8.52 -8.22
CA ARG A 196 -6.43 9.53 -7.20
C ARG A 196 -7.91 9.92 -7.16
N ASN A 197 -8.61 9.73 -8.29
CA ASN A 197 -10.03 10.01 -8.45
C ASN A 197 -10.95 8.80 -8.13
N LEU A 198 -10.39 7.67 -7.67
CA LEU A 198 -11.12 6.44 -7.35
C LEU A 198 -10.89 6.08 -5.87
N TYR A 199 -11.99 5.88 -5.11
CA TYR A 199 -12.02 5.52 -3.68
C TYR A 199 -11.44 6.52 -2.67
N LEU A 200 -10.52 7.40 -3.08
CA LEU A 200 -9.92 8.43 -2.21
C LEU A 200 -10.73 9.74 -2.04
N PRO A 201 -11.50 10.26 -3.02
CA PRO A 201 -12.05 11.63 -2.94
C PRO A 201 -12.94 11.93 -1.73
N ASP A 202 -13.75 10.98 -1.26
CA ASP A 202 -14.64 11.20 -0.11
C ASP A 202 -13.86 11.19 1.22
N THR A 203 -12.89 10.30 1.36
CA THR A 203 -11.92 10.36 2.48
C THR A 203 -11.17 11.70 2.49
N ALA A 204 -10.76 12.20 1.31
CA ALA A 204 -10.07 13.48 1.21
C ALA A 204 -10.96 14.66 1.64
N ARG A 205 -12.24 14.67 1.22
CA ARG A 205 -13.23 15.68 1.62
C ARG A 205 -13.46 15.68 3.13
N GLU A 206 -13.69 14.53 3.75
CA GLU A 206 -13.96 14.42 5.19
C GLU A 206 -12.75 14.84 6.04
N LEU A 207 -11.54 14.43 5.66
CA LEU A 207 -10.30 14.91 6.31
C LEU A 207 -10.11 16.42 6.13
N THR A 208 -10.37 16.96 4.93
CA THR A 208 -10.24 18.40 4.68
C THR A 208 -11.31 19.20 5.44
N ALA A 209 -12.55 18.71 5.54
CA ALA A 209 -13.61 19.29 6.35
C ALA A 209 -13.28 19.27 7.85
N ALA A 210 -12.52 18.27 8.32
CA ALA A 210 -11.95 18.23 9.67
C ALA A 210 -10.74 19.15 9.88
N GLY A 211 -10.33 19.91 8.86
CA GLY A 211 -9.31 20.96 8.95
C GLY A 211 -7.93 20.57 8.42
N TYR A 212 -7.73 19.34 7.92
CA TYR A 212 -6.43 18.90 7.39
C TYR A 212 -6.17 19.46 5.98
N VAL A 213 -4.90 19.67 5.63
CA VAL A 213 -4.51 19.84 4.22
C VAL A 213 -4.22 18.47 3.65
N VAL A 214 -4.92 18.07 2.58
CA VAL A 214 -4.90 16.69 2.10
C VAL A 214 -4.36 16.60 0.68
N LEU A 215 -3.50 15.62 0.41
CA LEU A 215 -2.95 15.35 -0.92
C LEU A 215 -3.36 13.95 -1.39
N THR A 216 -4.09 13.86 -2.50
CA THR A 216 -4.20 12.63 -3.28
C THR A 216 -3.30 12.74 -4.51
N PHE A 217 -2.75 11.63 -5.00
CA PHE A 217 -1.87 11.62 -6.17
C PHE A 217 -1.93 10.27 -6.90
N ASP A 218 -1.52 10.26 -8.17
CA ASP A 218 -1.31 9.02 -8.93
C ASP A 218 0.18 8.63 -8.87
N TYR A 219 0.47 7.35 -8.64
CA TYR A 219 1.84 6.81 -8.73
C TYR A 219 2.42 6.90 -10.15
N LYS A 220 3.74 6.73 -10.31
CA LYS A 220 4.38 6.67 -11.63
C LYS A 220 3.63 5.72 -12.57
N GLY A 221 3.28 6.18 -13.77
CA GLY A 221 2.58 5.38 -14.78
C GLY A 221 1.05 5.25 -14.62
N TRP A 222 0.45 5.87 -13.60
CA TRP A 222 -0.99 5.86 -13.34
C TRP A 222 -1.65 7.22 -13.60
N GLY A 223 -2.94 7.22 -13.92
CA GLY A 223 -3.73 8.44 -14.13
C GLY A 223 -3.01 9.48 -15.02
N ASP A 224 -2.79 10.67 -14.46
CA ASP A 224 -2.11 11.79 -15.15
C ASP A 224 -0.61 11.93 -14.80
N SER A 225 -0.03 10.96 -14.08
CA SER A 225 1.40 10.89 -13.75
C SER A 225 2.21 10.28 -14.89
N ASP A 226 3.44 10.76 -15.07
CA ASP A 226 4.37 10.27 -16.07
C ASP A 226 5.00 8.93 -15.63
N GLY A 227 5.74 8.28 -16.54
CA GLY A 227 6.44 7.02 -16.31
C GLY A 227 5.83 5.82 -17.04
N PRO A 228 6.42 4.61 -16.91
CA PRO A 228 5.96 3.42 -17.61
C PRO A 228 4.52 3.08 -17.21
N ARG A 229 3.61 3.05 -18.19
CA ARG A 229 2.16 2.83 -17.95
C ARG A 229 1.90 1.46 -17.34
N SER A 230 0.89 1.40 -16.47
CA SER A 230 0.45 0.17 -15.81
C SER A 230 1.57 -0.57 -15.05
N ARG A 231 2.51 0.15 -14.43
CA ARG A 231 3.58 -0.43 -13.59
C ARG A 231 3.18 -0.43 -12.10
N LEU A 232 3.35 -1.55 -11.38
CA LEU A 232 3.05 -1.61 -9.95
C LEU A 232 4.21 -1.05 -9.11
N SER A 233 5.41 -1.65 -9.22
CA SER A 233 6.65 -1.23 -8.54
C SER A 233 6.45 -0.88 -7.05
N PRO A 234 6.26 -1.87 -6.17
CA PRO A 234 5.83 -1.65 -4.79
C PRO A 234 6.73 -0.69 -3.99
N TYR A 235 8.05 -0.88 -4.09
CA TYR A 235 9.03 0.02 -3.46
C TYR A 235 9.14 1.37 -4.18
N GLY A 236 8.85 1.43 -5.48
CA GLY A 236 8.68 2.70 -6.21
C GLY A 236 7.50 3.53 -5.70
N ARG A 237 6.39 2.87 -5.32
CA ARG A 237 5.24 3.53 -4.66
C ARG A 237 5.58 4.07 -3.27
N VAL A 238 6.49 3.40 -2.54
CA VAL A 238 7.03 3.93 -1.27
C VAL A 238 7.80 5.23 -1.53
N LEU A 239 8.71 5.23 -2.52
CA LEU A 239 9.46 6.44 -2.91
C LEU A 239 8.54 7.57 -3.38
N ASP A 240 7.50 7.26 -4.15
CA ASP A 240 6.46 8.23 -4.56
C ASP A 240 5.71 8.82 -3.36
N SER A 241 5.35 8.00 -2.37
CA SER A 241 4.73 8.47 -1.12
C SER A 241 5.68 9.34 -0.30
N GLN A 242 6.98 9.04 -0.26
CA GLN A 242 7.99 9.91 0.37
C GLN A 242 8.17 11.24 -0.39
N ALA A 243 8.06 11.23 -1.72
CA ALA A 243 8.07 12.44 -2.54
C ALA A 243 6.81 13.29 -2.30
N ALA A 244 5.63 12.65 -2.21
CA ALA A 244 4.36 13.30 -1.89
C ALA A 244 4.37 13.95 -0.50
N LEU A 245 4.91 13.27 0.52
CA LEU A 245 5.15 13.84 1.85
C LEU A 245 6.08 15.05 1.82
N THR A 246 7.14 14.99 1.00
CA THR A 246 8.09 16.11 0.83
C THR A 246 7.42 17.32 0.19
N PHE A 247 6.67 17.10 -0.89
CA PHE A 247 5.91 18.14 -1.57
C PHE A 247 4.85 18.76 -0.66
N LEU A 248 4.11 17.94 0.09
CA LEU A 248 3.08 18.41 1.01
C LEU A 248 3.67 19.24 2.15
N GLY A 249 4.75 18.76 2.79
CA GLY A 249 5.45 19.49 3.85
C GLY A 249 6.16 20.78 3.39
N ALA A 250 6.38 20.94 2.08
CA ALA A 250 6.93 22.16 1.49
C ALA A 250 5.88 23.26 1.24
N GLN A 251 4.57 22.94 1.35
CA GLN A 251 3.52 23.93 1.15
C GLN A 251 3.47 24.93 2.32
N SER A 252 3.24 26.21 2.02
CA SER A 252 3.31 27.29 3.02
C SER A 252 2.26 27.16 4.14
N MET A 253 1.10 26.60 3.83
CA MET A 253 0.01 26.32 4.78
C MET A 253 0.14 24.98 5.51
N VAL A 254 1.25 24.25 5.33
CA VAL A 254 1.49 22.96 5.99
C VAL A 254 2.64 23.07 7.01
N ASP A 255 2.46 22.38 8.12
CA ASP A 255 3.50 22.13 9.10
C ASP A 255 4.24 20.82 8.77
N PRO A 256 5.50 20.87 8.31
CA PRO A 256 6.26 19.67 7.95
C PRO A 256 6.57 18.76 9.16
N ALA A 257 6.37 19.22 10.40
CA ALA A 257 6.47 18.36 11.59
C ALA A 257 5.19 17.54 11.84
N ARG A 258 4.06 17.89 11.21
CA ARG A 258 2.74 17.27 11.39
C ARG A 258 2.24 16.64 10.08
N LEU A 259 2.89 15.56 9.65
CA LEU A 259 2.51 14.80 8.45
C LEU A 259 1.92 13.42 8.81
N GLY A 260 0.81 13.05 8.18
CA GLY A 260 0.15 11.75 8.31
C GLY A 260 0.02 11.00 6.98
N LEU A 261 -0.24 9.69 7.05
CA LEU A 261 -0.51 8.83 5.90
C LEU A 261 -1.81 8.06 6.07
N TYR A 262 -2.68 8.14 5.07
CA TYR A 262 -3.82 7.23 4.89
C TYR A 262 -3.57 6.34 3.67
N GLY A 263 -3.80 5.03 3.79
CA GLY A 263 -3.69 4.10 2.68
C GLY A 263 -4.79 3.07 2.70
N THR A 264 -5.33 2.73 1.53
CA THR A 264 -6.39 1.71 1.41
C THR A 264 -6.01 0.59 0.46
N SER A 265 -6.40 -0.66 0.76
CA SER A 265 -6.02 -1.85 -0.02
C SER A 265 -4.49 -1.95 -0.13
N TYR A 266 -3.93 -2.08 -1.33
CA TYR A 266 -2.46 -2.02 -1.55
C TYR A 266 -1.83 -0.67 -1.13
N GLY A 267 -2.62 0.39 -1.03
CA GLY A 267 -2.19 1.66 -0.43
C GLY A 267 -1.94 1.51 1.08
N GLY A 268 -2.71 0.68 1.78
CA GLY A 268 -2.51 0.33 3.19
C GLY A 268 -1.16 -0.35 3.42
N ALA A 269 -0.81 -1.31 2.55
CA ALA A 269 0.51 -1.92 2.51
C ALA A 269 1.63 -0.89 2.26
N THR A 270 1.38 0.03 1.31
CA THR A 270 2.33 1.09 0.92
C THR A 270 2.60 2.09 2.06
N VAL A 271 1.58 2.51 2.82
CA VAL A 271 1.77 3.47 3.92
C VAL A 271 2.47 2.85 5.13
N VAL A 272 2.28 1.55 5.39
CA VAL A 272 3.03 0.83 6.43
C VAL A 272 4.53 0.81 6.09
N TRP A 273 4.90 0.43 4.86
CA TRP A 273 6.30 0.51 4.41
C TRP A 273 6.86 1.94 4.45
N THR A 274 6.09 2.91 3.94
CA THR A 274 6.52 4.32 3.91
C THR A 274 6.78 4.85 5.32
N ALA A 275 5.86 4.60 6.26
CA ALA A 275 6.05 5.04 7.64
C ALA A 275 7.22 4.34 8.33
N ALA A 276 7.46 3.05 8.05
CA ALA A 276 8.57 2.30 8.63
C ALA A 276 9.95 2.89 8.25
N VAL A 277 10.10 3.41 7.02
CA VAL A 277 11.36 3.99 6.52
C VAL A 277 11.43 5.52 6.58
N ASP A 278 10.30 6.21 6.77
CA ASP A 278 10.22 7.68 6.82
C ASP A 278 9.77 8.20 8.20
N PRO A 279 10.68 8.77 9.01
CA PRO A 279 10.35 9.29 10.35
C PRO A 279 9.56 10.61 10.33
N ARG A 280 9.31 11.21 9.14
CA ARG A 280 8.48 12.42 9.01
C ARG A 280 7.00 12.08 9.18
N VAL A 281 6.58 10.88 8.79
CA VAL A 281 5.23 10.36 9.06
C VAL A 281 5.04 10.24 10.57
N LYS A 282 4.00 10.88 11.11
CA LYS A 282 3.66 10.90 12.54
C LYS A 282 2.50 9.99 12.90
N VAL A 283 1.53 9.81 12.00
CA VAL A 283 0.35 8.98 12.21
C VAL A 283 0.01 8.23 10.93
N VAL A 284 -0.35 6.95 11.06
CA VAL A 284 -0.74 6.08 9.94
C VAL A 284 -2.14 5.55 10.14
N VAL A 285 -2.92 5.51 9.06
CA VAL A 285 -4.18 4.79 8.95
C VAL A 285 -4.10 3.86 7.73
N SER A 286 -4.32 2.56 7.95
CA SER A 286 -4.36 1.52 6.92
C SER A 286 -5.75 0.89 6.89
N VAL A 287 -6.42 0.91 5.74
CA VAL A 287 -7.80 0.41 5.57
C VAL A 287 -7.80 -0.76 4.59
N VAL A 288 -8.45 -1.88 4.96
CA VAL A 288 -8.49 -3.16 4.21
C VAL A 288 -7.12 -3.54 3.62
N GLY A 289 -6.08 -3.36 4.43
CA GLY A 289 -4.68 -3.38 4.00
C GLY A 289 -4.07 -4.78 3.96
N ILE A 290 -3.27 -5.03 2.93
CA ILE A 290 -2.50 -6.28 2.78
C ILE A 290 -1.28 -6.25 3.72
N GLY A 291 -1.03 -7.33 4.45
CA GLY A 291 0.10 -7.48 5.37
C GLY A 291 1.25 -8.32 4.81
N HIS A 292 0.95 -9.29 3.95
CA HIS A 292 1.93 -10.21 3.38
C HIS A 292 1.52 -10.67 1.98
N GLY A 293 2.04 -10.02 0.92
CA GLY A 293 1.56 -10.18 -0.46
C GLY A 293 1.51 -11.63 -0.98
N ARG A 294 2.50 -12.47 -0.66
CA ARG A 294 2.45 -13.92 -1.00
C ARG A 294 1.35 -14.71 -0.28
N ARG A 295 0.95 -14.31 0.93
CA ARG A 295 -0.13 -14.99 1.68
C ARG A 295 -1.47 -14.58 1.08
N TRP A 296 -1.65 -13.28 0.85
CA TRP A 296 -2.80 -12.73 0.16
C TRP A 296 -3.02 -13.32 -1.24
N MET A 297 -1.99 -13.37 -2.11
CA MET A 297 -2.15 -13.96 -3.45
C MET A 297 -2.51 -15.45 -3.43
N ARG A 298 -2.15 -16.16 -2.35
CA ARG A 298 -2.54 -17.56 -2.11
C ARG A 298 -3.96 -17.67 -1.54
N SER A 299 -4.41 -16.75 -0.67
CA SER A 299 -5.69 -16.88 0.03
C SER A 299 -6.90 -16.75 -0.89
N VAL A 300 -6.76 -16.01 -2.01
CA VAL A 300 -7.83 -15.84 -3.01
C VAL A 300 -7.88 -16.93 -4.09
N ARG A 301 -7.08 -18.00 -3.96
CA ARG A 301 -6.93 -19.06 -4.99
C ARG A 301 -7.02 -20.46 -4.39
N ARG A 302 -7.41 -21.45 -5.21
CA ARG A 302 -7.20 -22.86 -4.84
C ARG A 302 -5.69 -23.22 -4.89
N PRO A 303 -5.26 -24.29 -4.18
CA PRO A 303 -3.84 -24.66 -4.13
C PRO A 303 -3.20 -24.96 -5.50
N ASP A 304 -3.96 -25.59 -6.41
CA ASP A 304 -3.60 -25.85 -7.81
C ASP A 304 -3.40 -24.53 -8.59
N GLU A 305 -4.40 -23.65 -8.55
CA GLU A 305 -4.35 -22.34 -9.23
C GLU A 305 -3.17 -21.48 -8.75
N PHE A 306 -2.76 -21.59 -7.48
CA PHE A 306 -1.60 -20.88 -6.97
C PHE A 306 -0.27 -21.48 -7.46
N VAL A 307 -0.18 -22.79 -7.69
CA VAL A 307 1.00 -23.41 -8.32
C VAL A 307 1.11 -22.98 -9.79
N ASP A 308 0.00 -23.00 -10.52
CA ASP A 308 -0.05 -22.55 -11.92
C ASP A 308 0.32 -21.06 -12.06
N LEU A 309 -0.16 -20.21 -11.13
CA LEU A 309 0.21 -18.79 -11.06
C LEU A 309 1.74 -18.60 -10.90
N LEU A 310 2.38 -19.39 -10.03
CA LEU A 310 3.83 -19.32 -9.82
C LEU A 310 4.62 -19.78 -11.04
N ALA A 311 4.17 -20.85 -11.71
CA ALA A 311 4.79 -21.34 -12.94
C ALA A 311 4.66 -20.34 -14.10
N ARG A 312 3.50 -19.68 -14.25
CA ARG A 312 3.30 -18.62 -15.25
C ARG A 312 4.17 -17.39 -14.95
N SER A 313 4.27 -16.98 -13.67
CA SER A 313 5.17 -15.89 -13.23
C SER A 313 6.64 -16.21 -13.51
N GLU A 314 7.06 -17.47 -13.35
CA GLU A 314 8.40 -17.92 -13.75
C GLU A 314 8.65 -17.80 -15.27
N GLY A 315 7.69 -18.20 -16.10
CA GLY A 315 7.76 -17.98 -17.54
C GLY A 315 7.88 -16.49 -17.90
N ASP A 316 7.12 -15.63 -17.22
CA ASP A 316 7.18 -14.19 -17.42
C ASP A 316 8.51 -13.57 -16.98
N ARG A 317 9.11 -14.01 -15.88
CA ARG A 317 10.47 -13.59 -15.48
C ARG A 317 11.48 -13.82 -16.60
N VAL A 318 11.42 -14.98 -17.25
CA VAL A 318 12.31 -15.31 -18.38
C VAL A 318 11.99 -14.42 -19.58
N ARG A 319 10.70 -14.24 -19.92
CA ARG A 319 10.25 -13.35 -20.99
C ARG A 319 10.78 -11.92 -20.79
N ARG A 320 10.55 -11.32 -19.63
CA ARG A 320 10.96 -9.94 -19.31
C ARG A 320 12.46 -9.71 -19.44
N VAL A 321 13.28 -10.67 -19.03
CA VAL A 321 14.75 -10.58 -19.17
C VAL A 321 15.20 -10.72 -20.63
N LEU A 322 14.52 -11.53 -21.44
CA LEU A 322 14.90 -11.78 -22.84
C LEU A 322 14.31 -10.78 -23.85
N THR A 323 13.15 -10.19 -23.57
CA THR A 323 12.43 -9.30 -24.50
C THR A 323 12.22 -7.88 -23.98
N GLY A 324 12.41 -7.63 -22.68
CA GLY A 324 12.07 -6.36 -22.03
C GLY A 324 10.57 -6.16 -21.76
N GLU A 325 9.72 -7.16 -22.01
CA GLU A 325 8.26 -7.06 -21.92
C GLU A 325 7.64 -8.17 -21.07
N SER A 326 6.62 -7.84 -20.29
CA SER A 326 5.76 -8.79 -19.58
C SER A 326 4.58 -9.21 -20.47
N GLU A 327 3.99 -10.38 -20.19
CA GLU A 327 2.64 -10.72 -20.67
C GLU A 327 1.61 -9.74 -20.09
N PHE A 328 0.70 -9.20 -20.89
CA PHE A 328 -0.46 -8.44 -20.38
C PHE A 328 -1.67 -9.37 -20.28
N VAL A 329 -2.39 -9.28 -19.16
CA VAL A 329 -3.50 -10.18 -18.80
C VAL A 329 -4.65 -9.38 -18.20
N ASP A 330 -5.85 -9.96 -18.12
CA ASP A 330 -6.96 -9.30 -17.43
C ASP A 330 -6.63 -9.10 -15.93
N ARG A 331 -7.00 -7.94 -15.39
CA ARG A 331 -6.76 -7.60 -13.97
C ARG A 331 -7.29 -8.67 -13.00
N GLY A 332 -8.40 -9.33 -13.33
CA GLY A 332 -9.01 -10.39 -12.55
C GLY A 332 -8.20 -11.70 -12.53
N GLU A 333 -7.26 -11.91 -13.45
CA GLU A 333 -6.36 -13.08 -13.39
C GLU A 333 -5.32 -12.94 -12.26
N ILE A 334 -4.89 -11.71 -11.95
CA ILE A 334 -3.89 -11.41 -10.90
C ILE A 334 -4.58 -10.99 -9.59
N LEU A 335 -5.52 -10.04 -9.66
CA LEU A 335 -6.34 -9.61 -8.54
C LEU A 335 -7.67 -10.37 -8.58
N LEU A 336 -7.61 -11.69 -8.32
CA LEU A 336 -8.74 -12.60 -8.42
C LEU A 336 -9.83 -12.21 -7.39
N PRO A 337 -10.98 -11.66 -7.81
CA PRO A 337 -11.98 -11.13 -6.91
C PRO A 337 -13.08 -12.15 -6.65
N ASP A 338 -13.70 -12.08 -5.48
CA ASP A 338 -15.02 -12.67 -5.27
C ASP A 338 -16.07 -11.95 -6.14
N ARG A 339 -17.29 -12.52 -6.22
CA ARG A 339 -18.36 -11.99 -7.09
C ARG A 339 -18.79 -10.57 -6.74
N GLN A 340 -18.97 -10.27 -5.45
CA GLN A 340 -19.38 -8.94 -4.99
C GLN A 340 -18.26 -7.93 -5.29
N SER A 341 -17.00 -8.30 -5.02
CA SER A 341 -15.85 -7.46 -5.36
C SER A 341 -15.71 -7.21 -6.86
N ALA A 342 -16.01 -8.20 -7.70
CA ALA A 342 -15.99 -8.07 -9.15
C ALA A 342 -17.05 -7.07 -9.63
N GLU A 343 -18.30 -7.22 -9.16
CA GLU A 343 -19.43 -6.37 -9.54
C GLU A 343 -19.23 -4.90 -9.10
N LEU A 344 -18.86 -4.68 -7.83
CA LEU A 344 -18.63 -3.34 -7.29
C LEU A 344 -17.42 -2.66 -7.95
N ALA A 345 -16.32 -3.39 -8.16
CA ALA A 345 -15.15 -2.82 -8.86
C ALA A 345 -15.46 -2.50 -10.32
N ALA A 346 -16.23 -3.35 -11.03
CA ALA A 346 -16.65 -3.08 -12.40
C ALA A 346 -17.55 -1.83 -12.48
N ALA A 347 -18.51 -1.69 -11.55
CA ALA A 347 -19.38 -0.53 -11.46
C ALA A 347 -18.59 0.77 -11.18
N ALA A 348 -17.71 0.77 -10.17
CA ALA A 348 -16.93 1.95 -9.78
C ALA A 348 -15.85 2.35 -10.81
N ARG A 349 -15.36 1.40 -11.63
CA ARG A 349 -14.38 1.66 -12.70
C ARG A 349 -15.03 2.01 -14.04
N LYS A 350 -16.35 1.83 -14.20
CA LYS A 350 -17.06 2.06 -15.46
C LYS A 350 -16.93 3.51 -15.92
N GLY A 351 -16.38 3.70 -17.12
CA GLY A 351 -16.18 5.03 -17.71
C GLY A 351 -15.02 5.84 -17.13
N ASN A 352 -14.20 5.26 -16.25
CA ASN A 352 -12.98 5.91 -15.75
C ASN A 352 -11.78 5.57 -16.66
N PRO A 353 -11.27 6.50 -17.48
CA PRO A 353 -10.17 6.22 -18.41
C PRO A 353 -8.83 5.96 -17.71
N GLY A 354 -8.70 6.29 -16.42
CA GLY A 354 -7.51 5.95 -15.61
C GLY A 354 -7.53 4.53 -15.05
N ALA A 355 -8.67 3.82 -15.12
CA ALA A 355 -8.83 2.50 -14.55
C ALA A 355 -8.43 1.39 -15.57
N ALA A 356 -7.15 1.01 -15.57
CA ALA A 356 -6.64 -0.07 -16.43
C ALA A 356 -7.46 -1.38 -16.27
N GLY A 357 -7.85 -1.99 -17.40
CA GLY A 357 -8.49 -3.30 -17.46
C GLY A 357 -7.46 -4.44 -17.51
N GLU A 358 -6.44 -4.29 -18.35
CA GLU A 358 -5.31 -5.21 -18.46
C GLU A 358 -4.08 -4.65 -17.72
N ILE A 359 -3.27 -5.56 -17.18
CA ILE A 359 -2.04 -5.27 -16.42
C ILE A 359 -0.94 -6.28 -16.76
N PRO A 360 0.35 -5.92 -16.63
CA PRO A 360 1.43 -6.85 -16.87
C PRO A 360 1.51 -7.91 -15.76
N LEU A 361 1.84 -9.14 -16.16
CA LEU A 361 1.91 -10.32 -15.32
C LEU A 361 2.99 -10.22 -14.23
N GLU A 362 3.98 -9.35 -14.43
CA GLU A 362 5.01 -8.97 -13.43
C GLU A 362 4.44 -8.52 -12.07
N PHE A 363 3.17 -8.07 -12.03
CA PHE A 363 2.47 -7.70 -10.80
C PHE A 363 2.39 -8.86 -9.80
N ILE A 364 2.47 -10.10 -10.28
CA ILE A 364 2.61 -11.29 -9.44
C ILE A 364 3.91 -11.21 -8.65
N ASP A 365 5.08 -11.19 -9.30
CA ASP A 365 6.37 -11.14 -8.61
C ASP A 365 6.50 -9.91 -7.70
N ASP A 366 6.10 -8.73 -8.19
CA ASP A 366 6.08 -7.48 -7.43
C ASP A 366 5.31 -7.65 -6.10
N THR A 367 4.17 -8.32 -6.13
CA THR A 367 3.35 -8.56 -4.93
C THR A 367 3.87 -9.69 -4.07
N LEU A 368 4.35 -10.78 -4.68
CA LEU A 368 4.87 -11.94 -3.97
C LEU A 368 6.03 -11.58 -3.04
N GLY A 369 6.77 -10.50 -3.33
CA GLY A 369 7.86 -9.95 -2.51
C GLY A 369 7.54 -8.72 -1.66
N PHE A 370 6.26 -8.31 -1.52
CA PHE A 370 5.89 -7.12 -0.75
C PHE A 370 5.20 -7.48 0.58
N HIS A 371 5.94 -7.32 1.69
CA HIS A 371 5.53 -7.82 3.01
C HIS A 371 5.60 -6.74 4.10
N PRO A 372 4.58 -5.86 4.22
CA PRO A 372 4.53 -4.85 5.27
C PRO A 372 4.69 -5.39 6.70
N GLU A 373 4.32 -6.66 6.96
CA GLU A 373 4.60 -7.36 8.21
C GLU A 373 6.07 -7.34 8.67
N TRP A 374 7.03 -7.26 7.73
CA TRP A 374 8.46 -7.29 8.06
C TRP A 374 8.97 -5.98 8.67
N VAL A 375 8.19 -4.90 8.59
CA VAL A 375 8.62 -3.55 8.96
C VAL A 375 7.61 -2.76 9.79
N VAL A 376 6.39 -3.29 10.00
CA VAL A 376 5.33 -2.61 10.76
C VAL A 376 5.72 -2.31 12.21
N ASP A 377 6.60 -3.10 12.81
CA ASP A 377 7.14 -2.88 14.15
C ASP A 377 8.03 -1.61 14.22
N LYS A 378 8.70 -1.24 13.12
CA LYS A 378 9.58 -0.05 13.01
C LYS A 378 8.81 1.28 12.98
N ILE A 379 7.47 1.24 12.91
CA ILE A 379 6.67 2.47 12.99
C ILE A 379 6.65 3.00 14.43
N ALA A 380 6.63 2.13 15.44
CA ALA A 380 6.64 2.51 16.85
C ALA A 380 7.85 3.42 17.19
N PRO A 381 7.69 4.44 18.07
CA PRO A 381 6.54 4.72 18.92
C PRO A 381 5.43 5.56 18.25
N ARG A 382 5.35 5.58 16.92
CA ARG A 382 4.33 6.36 16.20
C ARG A 382 3.02 5.58 16.06
N PRO A 383 1.86 6.24 16.20
CA PRO A 383 0.54 5.63 16.14
C PRO A 383 0.15 5.04 14.78
N VAL A 384 -0.34 3.81 14.80
CA VAL A 384 -0.95 3.13 13.64
C VAL A 384 -2.37 2.64 13.95
N LEU A 385 -3.32 3.03 13.10
CA LEU A 385 -4.67 2.47 13.06
C LEU A 385 -4.77 1.51 11.87
N PHE A 386 -5.27 0.31 12.14
CA PHE A 386 -5.74 -0.64 11.14
C PHE A 386 -7.26 -0.67 11.16
N ILE A 387 -7.89 -0.59 10.00
CA ILE A 387 -9.32 -0.79 9.80
C ILE A 387 -9.48 -1.92 8.80
N THR A 388 -10.25 -2.95 9.14
CA THR A 388 -10.60 -4.06 8.25
C THR A 388 -12.07 -4.41 8.41
N THR A 389 -12.58 -5.34 7.62
CA THR A 389 -13.96 -5.86 7.71
C THR A 389 -13.95 -7.38 7.71
N ASP A 390 -14.90 -8.01 8.40
CA ASP A 390 -14.92 -9.46 8.61
C ASP A 390 -15.55 -10.29 7.48
N ASP A 391 -16.12 -9.64 6.46
CA ASP A 391 -16.52 -10.28 5.20
C ASP A 391 -15.65 -9.82 3.99
N ASP A 392 -14.41 -9.37 4.25
CA ASP A 392 -13.46 -9.08 3.18
C ASP A 392 -12.95 -10.38 2.52
N ARG A 393 -13.52 -10.73 1.37
CA ARG A 393 -13.14 -11.93 0.61
C ARG A 393 -12.06 -11.66 -0.44
N LEU A 394 -11.62 -10.41 -0.61
CA LEU A 394 -10.54 -10.04 -1.53
C LEU A 394 -9.22 -9.83 -0.77
N VAL A 395 -9.22 -9.14 0.36
CA VAL A 395 -8.08 -8.98 1.28
C VAL A 395 -8.53 -9.43 2.67
N PRO A 396 -8.39 -10.73 3.01
CA PRO A 396 -8.94 -11.28 4.25
C PRO A 396 -8.49 -10.54 5.51
N PRO A 397 -9.36 -10.41 6.55
CA PRO A 397 -9.09 -9.60 7.73
C PRO A 397 -7.80 -9.99 8.47
N GLU A 398 -7.39 -11.26 8.36
CA GLU A 398 -6.14 -11.80 8.88
C GLU A 398 -4.91 -11.00 8.40
N GLU A 399 -4.96 -10.37 7.22
CA GLU A 399 -3.90 -9.49 6.72
C GLU A 399 -3.69 -8.27 7.64
N SER A 400 -4.78 -7.62 8.06
CA SER A 400 -4.74 -6.46 8.96
C SER A 400 -4.58 -6.86 10.43
N GLU A 401 -5.14 -7.99 10.85
CA GLU A 401 -4.92 -8.55 12.19
C GLU A 401 -3.45 -8.94 12.40
N SER A 402 -2.81 -9.54 11.39
CA SER A 402 -1.41 -9.96 11.43
C SER A 402 -0.44 -8.76 11.47
N LEU A 403 -0.79 -7.65 10.80
CA LEU A 403 -0.10 -6.37 10.96
C LEU A 403 -0.29 -5.78 12.36
N TYR A 404 -1.53 -5.74 12.87
CA TYR A 404 -1.83 -5.27 14.21
C TYR A 404 -1.08 -6.07 15.27
N ALA A 405 -0.98 -7.39 15.15
CA ALA A 405 -0.24 -8.24 16.08
C ALA A 405 1.24 -7.82 16.18
N ARG A 406 1.91 -7.57 15.05
CA ARG A 406 3.33 -7.22 14.96
C ARG A 406 3.67 -5.75 15.23
N ALA A 407 2.73 -4.83 15.01
CA ALA A 407 2.93 -3.41 15.26
C ALA A 407 3.31 -3.15 16.74
N GLY A 408 4.17 -2.17 17.00
CA GLY A 408 4.39 -1.66 18.36
C GLY A 408 3.27 -0.72 18.81
N GLN A 409 3.33 -0.25 20.06
CA GLN A 409 2.38 0.75 20.57
C GLN A 409 2.82 2.18 20.17
N PRO A 410 1.88 3.14 20.06
CA PRO A 410 0.43 2.97 20.18
C PRO A 410 -0.21 2.39 18.90
N LYS A 411 -1.11 1.42 19.06
CA LYS A 411 -1.82 0.79 17.93
C LYS A 411 -3.29 0.54 18.23
N LYS A 412 -4.11 0.54 17.17
CA LYS A 412 -5.53 0.13 17.23
C LYS A 412 -5.91 -0.70 16.01
N LEU A 413 -6.76 -1.68 16.21
CA LEU A 413 -7.49 -2.39 15.16
C LEU A 413 -8.98 -2.06 15.31
N VAL A 414 -9.66 -1.84 14.18
CA VAL A 414 -11.12 -1.75 14.06
C VAL A 414 -11.56 -2.79 13.04
N VAL A 415 -12.57 -3.59 13.38
CA VAL A 415 -13.13 -4.62 12.52
C VAL A 415 -14.61 -4.28 12.27
N LEU A 416 -14.90 -3.78 11.08
CA LEU A 416 -16.24 -3.56 10.53
C LEU A 416 -16.98 -4.91 10.40
N LYS A 417 -18.32 -4.87 10.43
CA LYS A 417 -19.16 -6.06 10.48
C LYS A 417 -20.05 -6.22 9.25
N GLY A 418 -19.82 -7.30 8.49
CA GLY A 418 -20.67 -7.70 7.36
C GLY A 418 -20.49 -6.90 6.07
N TRP A 419 -19.42 -6.11 5.95
CA TRP A 419 -19.10 -5.34 4.73
C TRP A 419 -18.02 -6.05 3.90
N GLY A 420 -18.11 -5.99 2.57
CA GLY A 420 -17.08 -6.47 1.64
C GLY A 420 -16.01 -5.43 1.27
N HIS A 421 -14.94 -5.86 0.60
CA HIS A 421 -13.73 -5.05 0.31
C HIS A 421 -13.97 -3.68 -0.33
N TYR A 422 -14.98 -3.59 -1.20
CA TYR A 422 -15.29 -2.36 -1.94
C TYR A 422 -16.48 -1.58 -1.37
N GLU A 423 -17.24 -2.16 -0.43
CA GLU A 423 -18.38 -1.47 0.20
C GLU A 423 -17.90 -0.35 1.13
N VAL A 424 -16.76 -0.57 1.82
CA VAL A 424 -16.08 0.36 2.74
C VAL A 424 -15.78 1.76 2.17
N TYR A 425 -15.93 1.96 0.85
CA TYR A 425 -15.73 3.25 0.18
C TYR A 425 -17.01 4.07 -0.02
N THR A 426 -18.19 3.52 0.32
CA THR A 426 -19.49 4.17 0.09
C THR A 426 -20.49 3.89 1.21
N GLY A 427 -21.57 4.67 1.28
CA GLY A 427 -22.70 4.40 2.17
C GLY A 427 -22.34 4.36 3.66
N GLU A 428 -23.02 3.49 4.41
CA GLU A 428 -22.85 3.34 5.86
C GLU A 428 -21.46 2.78 6.22
N ALA A 429 -20.94 1.83 5.43
CA ALA A 429 -19.61 1.26 5.60
C ALA A 429 -18.50 2.34 5.58
N PHE A 430 -18.62 3.34 4.69
CA PHE A 430 -17.69 4.48 4.67
C PHE A 430 -17.74 5.32 5.95
N LEU A 431 -18.92 5.48 6.56
CA LEU A 431 -19.07 6.19 7.84
C LEU A 431 -18.34 5.43 8.96
N GLU A 432 -18.47 4.11 9.01
CA GLU A 432 -17.72 3.23 9.94
C GLU A 432 -16.20 3.26 9.72
N VAL A 433 -15.71 3.56 8.52
CA VAL A 433 -14.27 3.79 8.26
C VAL A 433 -13.83 5.18 8.67
N ILE A 434 -14.58 6.22 8.31
CA ILE A 434 -14.11 7.61 8.45
C ILE A 434 -14.21 8.12 9.88
N GLU A 435 -15.18 7.68 10.68
CA GLU A 435 -15.30 8.06 12.09
C GLU A 435 -14.04 7.68 12.91
N PRO A 436 -13.59 6.40 12.97
CA PRO A 436 -12.38 6.04 13.69
C PRO A 436 -11.11 6.64 13.05
N THR A 437 -11.09 6.84 11.73
CA THR A 437 -10.01 7.55 11.02
C THR A 437 -9.86 8.99 11.54
N LEU A 438 -10.96 9.74 11.58
CA LEU A 438 -11.00 11.12 12.09
C LEU A 438 -10.67 11.18 13.58
N ALA A 439 -11.20 10.27 14.40
CA ALA A 439 -10.89 10.21 15.82
C ALA A 439 -9.40 9.95 16.08
N TRP A 440 -8.77 9.08 15.29
CA TRP A 440 -7.35 8.75 15.40
C TRP A 440 -6.44 9.92 15.02
N TYR A 441 -6.70 10.58 13.89
CA TYR A 441 -5.96 11.78 13.51
C TYR A 441 -6.18 12.92 14.52
N ARG A 442 -7.42 13.20 14.97
CA ARG A 442 -7.66 14.27 15.95
C ARG A 442 -6.89 14.07 17.26
N HIS A 443 -6.70 12.83 17.70
CA HIS A 443 -5.96 12.52 18.93
C HIS A 443 -4.44 12.64 18.75
N TYR A 444 -3.89 12.08 17.68
CA TYR A 444 -2.43 11.94 17.50
C TYR A 444 -1.79 12.97 16.56
N LEU A 445 -2.58 13.62 15.72
CA LEU A 445 -2.18 14.65 14.76
C LEU A 445 -3.24 15.76 14.71
N PRO A 446 -3.38 16.61 15.74
CA PRO A 446 -4.30 17.74 15.69
C PRO A 446 -4.07 18.60 14.44
N ALA A 447 -5.17 19.01 13.80
CA ALA A 447 -5.19 19.74 12.52
C ALA A 447 -4.40 21.05 12.55
#